data_AF-G3Y5H2-F1
#
_entry.id   AF-G3Y5H2-F1
#
_cell.length_a   1.000
_cell.length_b   1.000
_cell.length_c   1.000
_cell.angle_alpha   90.00
_cell.angle_beta   90.00
_cell.angle_gamma   90.00
#
_symmetry.space_group_name_H-M   'P 1'
#
loop_
_entity.id
_entity.type
_entity.pdbx_description
1 polymer ?
#
loop_
_entity_poly.entity_id
_entity_poly.type
_entity_poly.pdbx_seq_one_letter_code
_entity_poly.pdbx_strand_id
1 'polypeptide(L)'
;MWERMSRQARDWLRSSKTDSQHNKSRVTKERDTKDANPTKPGPGRCWPEVNKVDHVIQAYRGATIASSAMRSQVQAAKEYKPETIYERLRRLEIQLDQHQQENQFYGVFFDLYKELHAIVIGVSQNLILQSYFEPESIPARDPFIYDAIRQLNAALTHAKAAEVQAEANWKTYWNISPTADVPTSWI
;
A
#
# COMPACT_ATOMS: atom_id res chain seq x y z
N MET A 1 -20.67 -1.63 4.86
CA MET A 1 -19.97 -2.45 3.84
C MET A 1 -18.49 -2.62 4.16
N TRP A 2 -17.77 -1.55 4.53
CA TRP A 2 -16.36 -1.55 4.91
C TRP A 2 -15.98 -2.41 6.13
N GLU A 3 -16.84 -2.49 7.15
CA GLU A 3 -16.57 -3.34 8.32
C GLU A 3 -16.57 -4.85 8.03
N ARG A 4 -17.24 -5.31 6.97
CA ARG A 4 -17.22 -6.72 6.57
C ARG A 4 -15.89 -7.08 5.90
N MET A 5 -15.38 -6.19 5.05
CA MET A 5 -14.10 -6.40 4.36
C MET A 5 -12.92 -6.38 5.34
N SER A 6 -12.98 -5.53 6.37
CA SER A 6 -11.95 -5.45 7.41
C SER A 6 -11.96 -6.64 8.41
N ARG A 7 -13.10 -7.31 8.58
CA ARG A 7 -13.17 -8.58 9.32
C ARG A 7 -12.60 -9.74 8.50
N GLN A 8 -12.96 -9.80 7.22
CA GLN A 8 -12.50 -10.85 6.30
C GLN A 8 -10.97 -10.83 6.11
N ALA A 9 -10.35 -9.64 6.08
CA ALA A 9 -8.89 -9.51 6.01
C ALA A 9 -8.18 -10.00 7.29
N ARG A 10 -8.78 -9.77 8.48
CA ARG A 10 -8.23 -10.23 9.76
C ARG A 10 -8.35 -11.73 9.95
N ASP A 11 -9.44 -12.33 9.48
CA ASP A 11 -9.67 -13.78 9.55
C ASP A 11 -8.71 -14.53 8.61
N TRP A 12 -8.40 -13.96 7.44
CA TRP A 12 -7.43 -14.53 6.52
C TRP A 12 -6.00 -14.55 7.09
N LEU A 13 -5.60 -13.48 7.79
CA LEU A 13 -4.31 -13.39 8.49
C LEU A 13 -4.19 -14.34 9.70
N ARG A 14 -5.33 -14.73 10.31
CA ARG A 14 -5.35 -15.68 11.43
C ARG A 14 -5.24 -17.13 10.95
N SER A 15 -5.86 -17.47 9.82
CA SER A 15 -5.80 -18.80 9.21
C SER A 15 -4.41 -19.14 8.66
N SER A 16 -3.67 -18.17 8.13
CA SER A 16 -2.33 -18.43 7.58
C SER A 16 -1.27 -18.72 8.67
N LYS A 17 -1.49 -18.23 9.89
CA LYS A 17 -0.62 -18.51 11.05
C LYS A 17 -0.79 -19.91 11.63
N THR A 18 -1.99 -20.49 11.59
CA THR A 18 -2.24 -21.84 12.11
C THR A 18 -1.66 -22.93 11.23
N ASP A 19 -1.67 -22.74 9.90
CA ASP A 19 -1.14 -23.71 8.93
C ASP A 19 0.40 -23.78 8.97
N SER A 20 1.05 -22.67 9.32
CA SER A 20 2.51 -22.59 9.48
C SER A 20 3.01 -23.34 10.73
N GLN A 21 2.20 -23.44 11.79
CA GLN A 21 2.56 -24.19 13.00
C GLN A 21 2.37 -25.70 12.83
N HIS A 22 1.33 -26.15 12.12
CA HIS A 22 1.08 -27.59 11.94
C HIS A 22 2.14 -28.27 11.05
N ASN A 23 2.76 -27.53 10.13
CA ASN A 23 3.79 -28.07 9.24
C ASN A 23 5.18 -28.16 9.90
N LYS A 24 5.43 -27.43 11.00
CA LYS A 24 6.70 -27.48 11.75
C LYS A 24 6.79 -28.69 12.69
N SER A 25 5.67 -29.22 13.17
CA SER A 25 5.65 -30.35 14.10
C SER A 25 5.81 -31.72 13.42
N ARG A 26 5.72 -31.81 12.09
CA ARG A 26 5.76 -33.08 11.35
C ARG A 26 7.16 -33.48 10.86
N VAL A 27 8.15 -32.59 10.95
CA VAL A 27 9.49 -32.81 10.34
C VAL A 27 10.55 -33.29 11.36
N THR A 28 10.26 -33.31 12.66
CA THR A 28 11.27 -33.60 13.71
C THR A 28 11.12 -34.95 14.42
N LYS A 29 10.34 -35.90 13.89
CA LYS A 29 10.12 -37.18 14.55
C LYS A 29 10.37 -38.38 13.64
N GLU A 30 11.63 -38.61 13.28
CA GLU A 30 12.10 -39.93 12.83
C GLU A 30 13.65 -40.01 12.85
N ARG A 31 14.19 -40.25 14.05
CA ARG A 31 15.44 -41.01 14.23
C ARG A 31 15.20 -41.96 15.38
N ASP A 32 15.28 -43.26 15.08
CA ASP A 32 15.91 -44.32 15.87
C ASP A 32 15.18 -45.64 15.66
N THR A 33 15.80 -46.55 14.91
CA THR A 33 15.79 -47.99 15.21
C THR A 33 17.03 -48.65 14.58
N LYS A 34 17.56 -49.58 15.36
CA LYS A 34 18.84 -50.28 15.29
C LYS A 34 18.83 -51.50 14.35
N ASP A 35 20.06 -51.87 13.94
CA ASP A 35 20.60 -53.21 13.64
C ASP A 35 20.00 -54.10 12.52
N ALA A 36 20.78 -54.35 11.45
CA ALA A 36 21.11 -55.69 10.90
C ALA A 36 21.93 -55.67 9.57
N ASN A 37 23.05 -56.40 9.58
CA ASN A 37 23.97 -56.98 8.57
C ASN A 37 23.82 -56.80 7.02
N PRO A 38 24.93 -56.91 6.23
CA PRO A 38 25.02 -56.46 4.85
C PRO A 38 24.59 -57.54 3.86
N THR A 39 23.65 -57.21 2.97
CA THR A 39 23.32 -58.04 1.80
C THR A 39 23.32 -57.16 0.55
N LYS A 40 24.29 -57.46 -0.33
CA LYS A 40 24.51 -57.09 -1.75
C LYS A 40 23.63 -55.99 -2.38
N PRO A 41 24.22 -54.99 -3.08
CA PRO A 41 23.44 -54.00 -3.81
C PRO A 41 22.82 -54.62 -5.08
N GLY A 42 21.48 -54.57 -5.15
CA GLY A 42 20.73 -54.78 -6.38
C GLY A 42 20.86 -53.59 -7.35
N PRO A 43 20.66 -53.81 -8.66
CA PRO A 43 20.88 -52.78 -9.67
C PRO A 43 19.70 -51.79 -9.67
N GLY A 44 19.98 -50.50 -9.77
CA GLY A 44 18.96 -49.52 -10.18
C GLY A 44 18.62 -48.40 -9.22
N ARG A 45 19.54 -47.96 -8.35
CA ARG A 45 19.51 -46.57 -7.86
C ARG A 45 20.85 -45.91 -8.11
N CYS A 46 21.00 -45.33 -9.30
CA CYS A 46 21.98 -44.28 -9.52
C CYS A 46 21.57 -43.09 -8.67
N TRP A 47 22.12 -43.02 -7.45
CA TRP A 47 22.30 -41.71 -6.82
C TRP A 47 23.12 -40.87 -7.79
N PRO A 48 22.78 -39.59 -8.03
CA PRO A 48 23.64 -38.74 -8.83
C PRO A 48 25.00 -38.72 -8.13
N GLU A 49 26.00 -39.30 -8.78
CA GLU A 49 27.39 -39.18 -8.37
C GLU A 49 27.72 -37.69 -8.46
N VAL A 50 27.66 -37.01 -7.31
CA VAL A 50 28.01 -35.60 -7.23
C VAL A 50 29.46 -35.51 -7.68
N ASN A 51 29.67 -34.90 -8.85
CA ASN A 51 30.98 -34.85 -9.48
C ASN A 51 31.96 -34.25 -8.46
N LYS A 52 33.19 -34.78 -8.38
CA LYS A 52 34.23 -34.19 -7.50
C LYS A 52 34.43 -32.70 -7.79
N VAL A 53 34.15 -32.29 -9.02
CA VAL A 53 34.09 -30.89 -9.45
C VAL A 53 32.97 -30.10 -8.76
N ASP A 54 31.78 -30.67 -8.57
CA ASP A 54 30.67 -30.00 -7.88
C ASP A 54 30.96 -29.80 -6.39
N HIS A 55 31.65 -30.74 -5.75
CA HIS A 55 32.13 -30.56 -4.38
C HIS A 55 33.13 -29.41 -4.26
N VAL A 56 34.03 -29.26 -5.25
CA VAL A 56 34.97 -28.14 -5.29
C VAL A 56 34.23 -26.83 -5.56
N ILE A 57 33.32 -26.79 -6.52
CA ILE A 57 32.48 -25.62 -6.82
C ILE A 57 31.70 -25.20 -5.56
N GLN A 58 31.09 -26.14 -4.85
CA GLN A 58 30.37 -25.88 -3.62
C GLN A 58 31.30 -25.38 -2.49
N ALA A 59 32.49 -25.97 -2.34
CA ALA A 59 33.49 -25.55 -1.35
C ALA A 59 33.95 -24.09 -1.57
N TYR A 60 33.98 -23.64 -2.82
CA TYR A 60 34.25 -22.24 -3.18
C TYR A 60 32.96 -21.40 -3.35
N ARG A 61 31.82 -21.83 -2.79
CA ARG A 61 30.51 -21.12 -2.89
C ARG A 61 30.10 -20.75 -4.32
N GLY A 62 30.44 -21.58 -5.31
CA GLY A 62 30.19 -21.29 -6.72
C GLY A 62 31.09 -20.21 -7.32
N ALA A 63 32.24 -19.91 -6.70
CA ALA A 63 33.24 -18.99 -7.24
C ALA A 63 34.14 -19.71 -8.24
N THR A 64 33.73 -19.72 -9.50
CA THR A 64 34.60 -20.04 -10.64
C THR A 64 35.37 -18.78 -11.05
N ILE A 65 36.56 -18.94 -11.62
CA ILE A 65 37.38 -17.87 -12.27
C ILE A 65 36.59 -17.00 -13.28
N ALA A 66 35.39 -17.41 -13.68
CA ALA A 66 34.46 -16.61 -14.48
C ALA A 66 33.86 -15.41 -13.72
N SER A 67 33.89 -15.36 -12.38
CA SER A 67 33.32 -14.24 -11.62
C SER A 67 34.10 -12.93 -11.81
N SER A 68 35.41 -12.99 -12.10
CA SER A 68 36.21 -11.80 -12.48
C SER A 68 36.04 -11.40 -13.95
N ALA A 69 35.44 -12.26 -14.78
CA ALA A 69 35.13 -12.00 -16.18
C ALA A 69 33.66 -11.61 -16.41
N MET A 70 32.84 -11.56 -15.35
CA MET A 70 31.44 -11.16 -15.42
C MET A 70 31.32 -9.65 -15.64
N ARG A 71 30.35 -9.23 -16.48
CA ARG A 71 29.97 -7.82 -16.59
C ARG A 71 29.52 -7.30 -15.22
N SER A 72 29.87 -6.05 -14.91
CA SER A 72 29.61 -5.39 -13.61
C SER A 72 28.17 -5.54 -13.11
N GLN A 73 27.18 -5.56 -13.99
CA GLN A 73 25.76 -5.74 -13.65
C GLN A 73 25.45 -7.14 -13.08
N VAL A 74 26.10 -8.20 -13.59
CA VAL A 74 25.90 -9.57 -13.12
C VAL A 74 26.63 -9.78 -11.79
N GLN A 75 27.79 -9.14 -11.63
CA GLN A 75 28.50 -9.12 -10.35
C GLN A 75 27.67 -8.37 -9.27
N ALA A 76 27.11 -7.22 -9.61
CA ALA A 76 26.21 -6.46 -8.73
C ALA A 76 24.93 -7.24 -8.36
N ALA A 77 24.35 -7.98 -9.31
CA ALA A 77 23.20 -8.85 -9.05
C ALA A 77 23.55 -10.07 -8.16
N LYS A 78 24.81 -10.52 -8.18
CA LYS A 78 25.31 -11.61 -7.32
C LYS A 78 25.68 -11.11 -5.91
N GLU A 79 26.10 -9.85 -5.80
CA GLU A 79 26.31 -9.14 -4.53
C GLU A 79 24.99 -8.69 -3.88
N TYR A 80 23.89 -8.69 -4.64
CA TYR A 80 22.56 -8.41 -4.12
C TYR A 80 22.15 -9.49 -3.10
N LYS A 81 22.08 -9.08 -1.83
CA LYS A 81 21.59 -9.91 -0.75
C LYS A 81 20.06 -10.03 -0.90
N PRO A 82 19.50 -11.24 -1.08
CA PRO A 82 18.06 -11.38 -1.19
C PRO A 82 17.40 -10.91 0.12
N GLU A 83 16.45 -9.99 -0.01
CA GLU A 83 15.61 -9.52 1.11
C GLU A 83 14.99 -10.73 1.81
N THR A 84 15.14 -10.80 3.12
CA THR A 84 14.50 -11.87 3.88
C THR A 84 12.99 -11.70 3.83
N ILE A 85 12.24 -12.81 3.95
CA ILE A 85 10.77 -12.76 3.94
C ILE A 85 10.25 -11.79 5.01
N TYR A 86 10.91 -11.73 6.17
CA TYR A 86 10.54 -10.84 7.27
C TYR A 86 10.75 -9.36 6.92
N GLU A 87 11.86 -9.00 6.28
CA GLU A 87 12.11 -7.63 5.82
C GLU A 87 11.07 -7.21 4.78
N ARG A 88 10.78 -8.10 3.82
CA ARG A 88 9.76 -7.85 2.81
C ARG A 88 8.37 -7.64 3.41
N LEU A 89 7.97 -8.45 4.38
CA LEU A 89 6.68 -8.30 5.06
C LEU A 89 6.60 -6.97 5.81
N ARG A 90 7.66 -6.61 6.55
CA ARG A 90 7.72 -5.34 7.27
C ARG A 90 7.61 -4.14 6.33
N ARG A 91 8.29 -4.19 5.19
CA ARG A 91 8.22 -3.16 4.15
C ARG A 91 6.80 -3.02 3.59
N LEU A 92 6.14 -4.13 3.28
CA LEU A 92 4.77 -4.13 2.77
C LEU A 92 3.77 -3.59 3.80
N GLU A 93 3.95 -3.90 5.08
CA GLU A 93 3.11 -3.38 6.16
C GLU A 93 3.22 -1.86 6.27
N ILE A 94 4.44 -1.32 6.19
CA ILE A 94 4.68 0.13 6.16
C ILE A 94 4.03 0.76 4.92
N GLN A 95 4.20 0.17 3.74
CA GLN A 95 3.57 0.66 2.51
C GLN A 95 2.05 0.64 2.57
N LEU A 96 1.47 -0.40 3.18
CA LEU A 96 0.02 -0.49 3.34
C LEU A 96 -0.51 0.62 4.25
N ASP A 97 0.17 0.89 5.38
CA ASP A 97 -0.20 1.98 6.27
C ASP A 97 -0.12 3.34 5.56
N GLN A 98 0.95 3.57 4.81
CA GLN A 98 1.14 4.77 3.98
C GLN A 98 0.00 4.98 2.99
N HIS A 99 -0.33 3.95 2.20
CA HIS A 99 -1.43 4.02 1.24
C HIS A 99 -2.78 4.18 1.92
N GLN A 100 -2.98 3.62 3.10
CA GLN A 100 -4.22 3.78 3.84
C GLN A 100 -4.40 5.24 4.28
N GLN A 101 -3.32 5.88 4.73
CA GLN A 101 -3.33 7.29 5.16
C GLN A 101 -3.51 8.24 3.97
N GLU A 102 -2.86 7.94 2.86
CA GLU A 102 -3.05 8.65 1.60
C GLU A 102 -4.51 8.56 1.10
N ASN A 103 -5.09 7.35 1.11
CA ASN A 103 -6.48 7.15 0.72
C ASN A 103 -7.46 7.88 1.65
N GLN A 104 -7.17 7.92 2.96
CA GLN A 104 -7.98 8.68 3.91
C GLN A 104 -7.92 10.18 3.62
N PHE A 105 -6.72 10.70 3.35
CA PHE A 105 -6.52 12.10 2.98
C PHE A 105 -7.33 12.46 1.73
N TYR A 106 -7.15 11.73 0.63
CA TYR A 106 -7.91 11.99 -0.60
C TYR A 106 -9.42 11.76 -0.43
N GLY A 107 -9.82 10.82 0.43
CA GLY A 107 -11.23 10.62 0.80
C GLY A 107 -11.85 11.87 1.41
N VAL A 108 -11.17 12.50 2.37
CA VAL A 108 -11.64 13.75 3.00
C VAL A 108 -11.77 14.87 1.98
N PHE A 109 -10.77 15.08 1.11
CA PHE A 109 -10.84 16.11 0.07
C PHE A 109 -11.97 15.86 -0.92
N PHE A 110 -12.19 14.60 -1.31
CA PHE A 110 -13.28 14.22 -2.18
C PHE A 110 -14.64 14.50 -1.55
N ASP A 111 -14.83 14.18 -0.28
CA ASP A 111 -16.08 14.43 0.44
C ASP A 111 -16.36 15.94 0.57
N LEU A 112 -15.33 16.74 0.89
CA LEU A 112 -15.44 18.21 0.93
C LEU A 112 -15.82 18.80 -0.43
N TYR A 113 -15.15 18.35 -1.50
CA TYR A 113 -15.49 18.78 -2.85
C TYR A 113 -16.92 18.42 -3.23
N LYS A 114 -17.35 17.19 -2.92
CA LYS A 114 -18.69 16.71 -3.20
C LYS A 114 -19.76 17.52 -2.45
N GLU A 115 -19.51 17.86 -1.19
CA GLU A 115 -20.39 18.71 -0.40
C GLU A 115 -20.51 20.11 -1.00
N LEU A 116 -19.38 20.75 -1.30
CA LEU A 116 -19.36 22.07 -1.94
C LEU A 116 -20.09 22.05 -3.29
N HIS A 117 -19.83 21.04 -4.11
CA HIS A 117 -20.47 20.86 -5.39
C HIS A 117 -22.00 20.69 -5.26
N ALA A 118 -22.47 19.94 -4.26
CA ALA A 118 -23.91 19.80 -3.99
C ALA A 118 -24.57 21.15 -3.63
N ILE A 119 -23.90 21.97 -2.82
CA ILE A 119 -24.39 23.32 -2.47
C ILE A 119 -24.43 24.22 -3.71
N VAL A 120 -23.39 24.21 -4.54
CA VAL A 120 -23.33 24.99 -5.79
C VAL A 120 -24.45 24.58 -6.74
N ILE A 121 -24.71 23.28 -6.90
CA ILE A 121 -25.83 22.79 -7.71
C ILE A 121 -27.15 23.28 -7.11
N GLY A 122 -27.35 23.16 -5.80
CA GLY A 122 -28.59 23.61 -5.15
C GLY A 122 -28.84 25.10 -5.34
N VAL A 123 -27.83 25.94 -5.09
CA VAL A 123 -27.92 27.40 -5.27
C VAL A 123 -28.15 27.77 -6.74
N SER A 124 -27.43 27.15 -7.68
CA SER A 124 -27.61 27.44 -9.10
C SER A 124 -29.00 27.05 -9.61
N GLN A 125 -29.52 25.88 -9.20
CA GLN A 125 -30.88 25.47 -9.53
C GLN A 125 -31.92 26.46 -8.98
N ASN A 126 -31.76 26.91 -7.74
CA ASN A 126 -32.71 27.85 -7.17
C ASN A 126 -32.65 29.24 -7.85
N LEU A 127 -31.46 29.72 -8.21
CA LEU A 127 -31.29 30.96 -8.98
C LEU A 127 -31.92 30.85 -10.37
N ILE A 128 -31.73 29.71 -11.05
CA ILE A 128 -32.35 29.44 -12.34
C ILE A 128 -33.87 29.47 -12.21
N LEU A 129 -34.44 28.76 -11.23
CA LEU A 129 -35.88 28.76 -11.00
C LEU A 129 -36.41 30.17 -10.74
N GLN A 130 -35.73 30.94 -9.89
CA GLN A 130 -36.14 32.32 -9.61
C GLN A 130 -36.14 33.19 -10.88
N SER A 131 -35.13 33.05 -11.74
CA SER A 131 -35.06 33.79 -13.00
C SER A 131 -36.22 33.51 -13.96
N TYR A 132 -36.83 32.31 -13.89
CA TYR A 132 -38.00 31.95 -14.69
C TYR A 132 -39.32 32.46 -14.09
N PHE A 133 -39.42 32.55 -12.77
CA PHE A 133 -40.67 32.95 -12.10
C PHE A 133 -40.79 34.47 -11.87
N GLU A 134 -39.69 35.18 -11.65
CA GLU A 134 -39.70 36.62 -11.37
C GLU A 134 -38.62 37.39 -12.16
N PRO A 135 -38.75 37.49 -13.50
CA PRO A 135 -37.74 38.14 -14.35
C PRO A 135 -37.66 39.67 -14.17
N GLU A 136 -38.65 40.29 -13.53
CA GLU A 136 -38.70 41.75 -13.31
C GLU A 136 -38.13 42.20 -11.95
N SER A 137 -37.58 41.29 -11.14
CA SER A 137 -36.91 41.69 -9.89
C SER A 137 -35.63 42.47 -10.23
N ILE A 138 -35.51 43.68 -9.67
CA ILE A 138 -34.30 44.50 -9.83
C ILE A 138 -33.15 43.76 -9.12
N PRO A 139 -32.08 43.31 -9.83
CA PRO A 139 -31.06 42.43 -9.28
C PRO A 139 -30.35 42.99 -8.04
N ALA A 140 -30.28 44.32 -7.94
CA ALA A 140 -29.58 45.03 -6.88
C ALA A 140 -30.30 45.01 -5.51
N ARG A 141 -31.55 44.52 -5.44
CA ARG A 141 -32.34 44.54 -4.20
C ARG A 141 -33.02 43.21 -3.88
N ASP A 142 -32.67 42.16 -4.63
CA ASP A 142 -33.27 40.85 -4.49
C ASP A 142 -32.66 40.10 -3.29
N PRO A 143 -33.42 39.87 -2.19
CA PRO A 143 -32.93 39.14 -1.03
C PRO A 143 -32.39 37.75 -1.38
N PHE A 144 -32.90 37.15 -2.45
CA PHE A 144 -32.53 35.81 -2.88
C PHE A 144 -31.10 35.73 -3.42
N ILE A 145 -30.67 36.72 -4.20
CA ILE A 145 -29.29 36.78 -4.73
C ILE A 145 -28.30 36.98 -3.56
N TYR A 146 -28.64 37.85 -2.60
CA TYR A 146 -27.82 38.05 -1.41
C TYR A 146 -27.74 36.77 -0.56
N ASP A 147 -28.83 36.06 -0.38
CA ASP A 147 -28.85 34.79 0.35
C ASP A 147 -28.05 33.69 -0.38
N ALA A 148 -28.13 33.61 -1.71
CA ALA A 148 -27.34 32.71 -2.53
C ALA A 148 -25.84 32.99 -2.41
N ILE A 149 -25.43 34.26 -2.50
CA ILE A 149 -24.04 34.68 -2.30
C ILE A 149 -23.58 34.34 -0.88
N ARG A 150 -24.42 34.59 0.13
CA ARG A 150 -24.10 34.25 1.53
C ARG A 150 -23.90 32.74 1.71
N GLN A 151 -24.76 31.91 1.13
CA GLN A 151 -24.66 30.45 1.21
C GLN A 151 -23.40 29.93 0.53
N LEU A 152 -23.10 30.41 -0.69
CA LEU A 152 -21.88 30.02 -1.40
C LEU A 152 -20.62 30.46 -0.67
N ASN A 153 -20.60 31.68 -0.13
CA ASN A 153 -19.45 32.18 0.61
C ASN A 153 -19.24 31.38 1.91
N ALA A 154 -20.31 31.08 2.65
CA ALA A 154 -20.23 30.25 3.85
C ALA A 154 -19.75 28.82 3.55
N ALA A 155 -20.23 28.21 2.46
CA ALA A 155 -19.77 26.89 2.04
C ALA A 155 -18.28 26.91 1.62
N LEU A 156 -17.86 27.95 0.91
CA LEU A 156 -16.47 28.12 0.49
C LEU A 156 -15.53 28.34 1.67
N THR A 157 -15.91 29.18 2.64
CA THR A 157 -15.09 29.43 3.83
C THR A 157 -14.98 28.17 4.69
N HIS A 158 -16.06 27.42 4.83
CA HIS A 158 -16.06 26.12 5.50
C HIS A 158 -15.14 25.12 4.79
N ALA A 159 -15.29 24.95 3.46
CA ALA A 159 -14.45 24.04 2.68
C ALA A 159 -12.97 24.39 2.79
N LYS A 160 -12.60 25.68 2.64
CA LYS A 160 -11.22 26.14 2.80
C LYS A 160 -10.65 25.86 4.20
N ALA A 161 -11.44 26.11 5.24
CA ALA A 161 -11.00 25.83 6.61
C ALA A 161 -10.76 24.33 6.82
N ALA A 162 -11.65 23.48 6.30
CA ALA A 162 -11.53 22.03 6.38
C ALA A 162 -10.35 21.49 5.54
N GLU A 163 -10.08 22.05 4.36
CA GLU A 163 -8.91 21.73 3.54
C GLU A 163 -7.61 22.02 4.28
N VAL A 164 -7.48 23.23 4.86
CA VAL A 164 -6.30 23.62 5.64
C VAL A 164 -6.09 22.69 6.83
N GLN A 165 -7.18 22.29 7.51
CA GLN A 165 -7.10 21.35 8.61
C GLN A 165 -6.68 19.95 8.15
N ALA A 166 -7.24 19.45 7.04
CA ALA A 166 -6.88 18.16 6.47
C ALA A 166 -5.41 18.13 6.01
N GLU A 167 -4.93 19.21 5.40
CA GLU A 167 -3.53 19.40 5.01
C GLU A 167 -2.61 19.43 6.24
N ALA A 168 -2.98 20.15 7.30
CA ALA A 168 -2.20 20.19 8.54
C ALA A 168 -2.09 18.81 9.18
N ASN A 169 -3.18 18.04 9.21
CA ASN A 169 -3.18 16.67 9.73
C ASN A 169 -2.28 15.75 8.89
N TRP A 170 -2.34 15.87 7.57
CA TRP A 170 -1.50 15.10 6.65
C TRP A 170 -0.02 15.44 6.79
N LYS A 171 0.34 16.74 6.82
CA LYS A 171 1.72 17.20 7.07
C LYS A 171 2.26 16.69 8.41
N THR A 172 1.41 16.67 9.44
CA THR A 172 1.75 16.14 10.77
C THR A 172 2.09 14.65 10.69
N TYR A 173 1.29 13.86 9.97
CA TYR A 173 1.55 12.42 9.82
C TYR A 173 2.87 12.14 9.08
N TRP A 174 3.16 12.90 8.02
CA TRP A 174 4.38 12.74 7.22
C TRP A 174 5.62 13.43 7.81
N ASN A 175 5.50 14.12 8.96
CA ASN A 175 6.56 14.94 9.56
C ASN A 175 7.16 15.96 8.56
N ILE A 176 6.33 16.51 7.68
CA ILE A 176 6.76 17.54 6.72
C ILE A 176 6.87 18.87 7.48
N SER A 177 8.02 19.54 7.38
CA SER A 177 8.21 20.85 8.02
C SER A 177 7.14 21.83 7.52
N PRO A 178 6.48 22.60 8.41
CA PRO A 178 5.49 23.61 8.01
C PRO A 178 6.03 24.68 7.04
N THR A 179 7.37 24.84 6.99
CA THR A 179 8.08 25.80 6.13
C THR A 179 8.59 25.22 4.82
N ALA A 180 8.42 23.92 4.61
CA ALA A 180 8.72 23.30 3.32
C ALA A 180 7.56 23.62 2.39
N ASP A 181 7.69 24.73 1.63
CA ASP A 181 6.91 24.90 0.41
C ASP A 181 7.23 23.70 -0.49
N VAL A 182 6.33 22.72 -0.47
CA VAL A 182 6.42 21.60 -1.41
C VAL A 182 6.16 22.23 -2.78
N PRO A 183 7.13 22.20 -3.71
CA PRO A 183 6.94 22.80 -5.02
C PRO A 183 5.70 22.17 -5.64
N THR A 184 4.75 23.01 -6.07
CA THR A 184 3.49 22.64 -6.72
C THR A 184 3.69 22.02 -8.11
N SER A 185 4.82 21.35 -8.33
CA SER A 185 5.19 20.71 -9.58
C SER A 185 4.84 19.22 -9.54
N TRP A 186 3.65 18.84 -9.05
CA TRP A 186 3.06 17.52 -9.27
C TRP A 186 1.63 17.68 -9.79
N ILE A 187 1.53 18.21 -11.01
CA ILE A 187 0.49 17.90 -12.00
C ILE A 187 1.19 17.79 -13.35
#